data_AF-A0A8J5TIL6-F1
#
_entry.id   AF-A0A8J5TIL6-F1
#
_cell.length_a   1.000
_cell.length_b   1.000
_cell.length_c   1.000
_cell.angle_alpha   90.00
_cell.angle_beta   90.00
_cell.angle_gamma   90.00
#
_symmetry.space_group_name_H-M   'P 1'
#
loop_
_entity.id
_entity.type
_entity.pdbx_description
1 polymer ?
#
loop_
_entity_poly.entity_id
_entity_poly.type
_entity_poly.pdbx_seq_one_letter_code
_entity_poly.pdbx_strand_id
1 'polypeptide(L)'
;MLWRQLEKMMGNEILVIEGIKTDGTGIVKFDVFINTKEYKKVEPSGREMAGSFVCLKHQSMDNNTRGMGVETTMRLALNEILEDLGAKGDASVKVTLVPRHGIVRIGGLRIYYSEEE
;
A
#
# COMPACT_ATOMS: atom_id res chain seq x y z
N MET A 1 -22.10 -7.33 17.02
CA MET A 1 -21.38 -8.27 16.13
C MET A 1 -21.84 -8.13 14.68
N LEU A 2 -23.14 -8.18 14.37
CA LEU A 2 -23.66 -8.06 12.99
C LEU A 2 -23.30 -6.73 12.29
N TRP A 3 -23.34 -5.62 13.02
CA TRP A 3 -23.04 -4.27 12.49
C TRP A 3 -21.63 -4.13 11.90
N ARG A 4 -20.63 -4.75 12.55
CA ARG A 4 -19.24 -4.73 12.08
C ARG A 4 -19.03 -5.52 10.79
N GLN A 5 -19.90 -6.49 10.52
CA GLN A 5 -19.93 -7.20 9.23
C GLN A 5 -20.55 -6.33 8.14
N LEU A 6 -21.61 -5.57 8.48
CA LEU A 6 -22.25 -4.62 7.58
C LEU A 6 -21.28 -3.51 7.14
N GLU A 7 -20.53 -2.93 8.08
CA GLU A 7 -19.49 -1.92 7.78
C GLU A 7 -18.45 -2.43 6.76
N LYS A 8 -18.04 -3.69 6.89
CA LYS A 8 -17.12 -4.33 5.93
C LYS A 8 -17.73 -4.58 4.55
N MET A 9 -19.04 -4.80 4.47
CA MET A 9 -19.72 -5.10 3.21
C MET A 9 -20.12 -3.84 2.44
N MET A 10 -20.40 -2.75 3.16
CA MET A 10 -20.97 -1.50 2.63
C MET A 10 -19.99 -0.33 2.61
N GLY A 11 -18.87 -0.39 3.34
CA GLY A 11 -17.89 0.70 3.37
C GLY A 11 -16.77 0.52 2.35
N ASN A 12 -16.04 1.61 2.06
CA ASN A 12 -14.79 1.53 1.31
C ASN A 12 -13.65 1.06 2.21
N GLU A 13 -13.00 -0.02 1.78
CA GLU A 13 -11.87 -0.65 2.42
C GLU A 13 -10.58 -0.05 1.86
N ILE A 14 -9.89 0.74 2.67
CA ILE A 14 -8.69 1.46 2.25
C ILE A 14 -7.49 0.94 3.03
N LEU A 15 -6.53 0.31 2.33
CA LEU A 15 -5.22 -0.01 2.91
C LEU A 15 -4.42 1.28 3.05
N VAL A 16 -4.02 1.59 4.28
CA VAL A 16 -3.17 2.71 4.62
C VAL A 16 -1.79 2.18 5.04
N ILE A 17 -0.76 2.58 4.30
CA ILE A 17 0.64 2.31 4.62
C ILE A 17 1.24 3.61 5.15
N GLU A 18 1.50 3.65 6.45
CA GLU A 18 1.87 4.86 7.18
C GLU A 18 3.36 4.91 7.52
N GLY A 19 3.86 6.13 7.73
CA GLY A 19 5.24 6.35 8.13
C GLY A 19 6.24 5.82 7.12
N ILE A 20 5.96 5.99 5.82
CA ILE A 20 6.87 5.65 4.74
C ILE A 20 7.99 6.70 4.77
N LYS A 21 9.17 6.30 5.23
CA LYS A 21 10.35 7.18 5.34
C LYS A 21 11.44 6.74 4.37
N THR A 22 11.85 7.66 3.50
CA THR A 22 13.00 7.51 2.61
C THR A 22 14.14 8.41 3.08
N ASP A 23 15.37 8.17 2.63
CA ASP A 23 16.55 8.98 2.97
C ASP A 23 16.92 10.01 1.88
N GLY A 24 16.19 10.03 0.76
CA GLY A 24 16.42 10.93 -0.37
C GLY A 24 17.69 10.67 -1.17
N THR A 25 18.42 9.58 -0.90
CA THR A 25 19.71 9.30 -1.54
C THR A 25 19.57 8.69 -2.93
N GLY A 26 18.44 8.01 -3.19
CA GLY A 26 18.15 7.32 -4.43
C GLY A 26 16.66 7.10 -4.67
N ILE A 27 16.35 6.34 -5.72
CA ILE A 27 14.97 5.92 -6.02
C ILE A 27 14.55 4.86 -5.01
N VAL A 28 13.38 5.05 -4.42
CA VAL A 28 12.73 4.06 -3.58
C VAL A 28 11.50 3.54 -4.31
N LYS A 29 11.37 2.22 -4.45
CA LYS A 29 10.20 1.57 -5.01
C LYS A 29 9.87 0.30 -4.25
N PHE A 30 8.59 0.10 -3.94
CA PHE A 30 8.06 -1.20 -3.54
C PHE A 30 6.68 -1.42 -4.16
N ASP A 31 6.37 -2.67 -4.44
CA ASP A 31 5.07 -3.11 -4.97
C ASP A 31 4.24 -3.70 -3.82
N VAL A 32 2.92 -3.56 -3.89
CA VAL A 32 1.96 -4.01 -2.87
C VAL A 32 1.01 -5.02 -3.50
N PHE A 33 0.94 -6.20 -2.91
CA PHE A 33 0.03 -7.27 -3.33
C PHE A 33 -0.92 -7.67 -2.20
N ILE A 34 -2.11 -8.09 -2.57
CA ILE A 34 -3.16 -8.55 -1.65
C ILE A 34 -3.45 -10.03 -1.92
N ASN A 35 -3.48 -10.84 -0.85
CA ASN A 35 -3.82 -12.26 -0.87
C ASN A 35 -3.03 -13.12 -1.88
N THR A 36 -1.87 -12.65 -2.33
CA THR A 36 -1.01 -13.42 -3.24
C THR A 36 -0.41 -14.65 -2.55
N LYS A 37 -0.51 -15.80 -3.24
CA LYS A 37 0.22 -17.02 -2.88
C LYS A 37 1.71 -16.88 -3.17
N GLU A 38 2.04 -16.36 -4.36
CA GLU A 38 3.41 -16.17 -4.82
C GLU A 38 3.50 -14.96 -5.76
N TYR A 39 3.98 -13.82 -5.24
CA TYR A 39 4.03 -12.56 -5.97
C TYR A 39 4.85 -12.61 -7.27
N LYS A 40 5.83 -13.53 -7.37
CA LYS A 40 6.66 -13.70 -8.58
C LYS A 40 5.89 -14.29 -9.77
N LYS A 41 4.78 -14.97 -9.50
CA LYS A 41 3.90 -15.57 -10.51
C LYS A 41 2.71 -14.68 -10.87
N VAL A 42 2.55 -13.56 -10.17
CA VAL A 42 1.51 -12.58 -10.49
C VAL A 42 1.95 -11.86 -11.76
N GLU A 43 1.13 -11.94 -12.80
CA GLU A 43 1.37 -11.22 -14.04
C GLU A 43 1.29 -9.69 -13.80
N PRO A 44 1.85 -8.85 -14.68
CA PRO A 44 1.81 -7.39 -14.52
C PRO A 44 0.40 -6.82 -14.35
N SER A 45 -0.62 -7.51 -14.88
CA SER A 45 -2.04 -7.19 -14.77
C SER A 45 -2.81 -8.17 -13.86
N GLY A 46 -2.10 -8.91 -13.01
CA GLY A 46 -2.71 -9.84 -12.06
C GLY A 46 -3.52 -9.10 -11.02
N ARG A 47 -4.70 -9.65 -10.69
CA ARG A 47 -5.69 -9.05 -9.78
C ARG A 47 -5.14 -8.81 -8.38
N GLU A 48 -4.13 -9.56 -7.97
CA GLU A 48 -3.48 -9.41 -6.66
C GLU A 48 -2.62 -8.14 -6.55
N MET A 49 -2.24 -7.47 -7.64
CA MET A 49 -1.40 -6.27 -7.61
C MET A 49 -2.25 -5.04 -7.25
N ALA A 50 -2.08 -4.53 -6.04
CA ALA A 50 -2.85 -3.37 -5.55
C ALA A 50 -2.21 -2.03 -5.89
N GLY A 51 -0.89 -1.99 -6.09
CA GLY A 51 -0.20 -0.79 -6.55
C GLY A 51 1.28 -0.76 -6.20
N SER A 52 1.93 0.35 -6.53
CA SER A 52 3.35 0.58 -6.26
C SER A 52 3.55 1.94 -5.60
N PHE A 53 4.44 1.99 -4.61
CA PHE A 53 5.00 3.25 -4.15
C PHE A 53 6.28 3.54 -4.93
N VAL A 54 6.43 4.77 -5.43
CA VAL A 54 7.65 5.25 -6.07
C VAL A 54 8.00 6.63 -5.52
N CYS A 55 9.22 6.76 -4.99
CA CYS A 55 9.81 8.04 -4.64
C CYS A 55 11.06 8.24 -5.48
N LEU A 56 11.08 9.31 -6.26
CA LEU A 56 12.23 9.70 -7.06
C LEU A 56 13.20 10.54 -6.23
N LYS A 57 14.49 10.40 -6.54
CA LYS A 57 15.51 11.31 -6.02
C LYS A 57 15.18 12.72 -6.50
N HIS A 58 15.03 13.65 -5.56
CA HIS A 58 14.91 15.07 -5.85
C HIS A 58 15.91 15.84 -4.98
N GLN A 59 16.42 16.94 -5.52
CA GLN A 59 17.37 17.80 -4.82
C GLN A 59 16.61 18.67 -3.81
N SER A 60 17.22 18.94 -2.66
CA SER A 60 16.69 19.93 -1.73
C SER A 60 16.83 21.33 -2.35
N MET A 61 15.86 22.22 -2.12
CA MET A 61 15.93 23.62 -2.56
C MET A 61 16.97 24.42 -1.76
N ASP A 62 17.30 23.98 -0.54
CA ASP A 62 18.45 24.51 0.18
C ASP A 62 19.71 23.85 -0.36
N ASN A 63 20.76 24.63 -0.61
CA ASN A 63 22.07 24.24 -1.17
C ASN A 63 22.86 23.20 -0.35
N ASN A 64 22.20 22.39 0.48
CA ASN A 64 22.77 21.27 1.20
C ASN A 64 22.82 20.04 0.30
N THR A 65 24.00 19.47 0.10
CA THR A 65 24.29 18.33 -0.78
C THR A 65 23.73 16.98 -0.31
N ARG A 66 22.94 16.95 0.76
CA ARG A 66 22.30 15.74 1.30
C ARG A 66 20.89 15.61 0.74
N GLY A 67 20.56 14.43 0.20
CA GLY A 67 19.21 14.13 -0.29
C GLY A 67 18.17 14.39 0.79
N MET A 68 17.01 14.93 0.39
CA MET A 68 15.90 15.16 1.32
C MET A 68 14.99 13.94 1.29
N GLY A 69 15.06 13.14 2.34
CA GLY A 69 14.10 12.06 2.58
C GLY A 69 12.67 12.59 2.68
N VAL A 70 11.70 11.75 2.31
CA VAL A 70 10.27 12.08 2.53
C VAL A 70 9.70 11.20 3.62
N GLU A 71 8.79 11.77 4.40
CA GLU A 71 7.89 11.04 5.27
C GLU A 71 6.47 11.18 4.71
N THR A 72 5.86 10.07 4.32
CA THR A 72 4.56 10.10 3.63
C THR A 72 3.70 8.89 3.98
N THR A 73 2.48 8.88 3.44
CA THR A 73 1.48 7.83 3.60
C THR A 73 0.90 7.46 2.24
N MET A 74 0.79 6.17 1.95
CA MET A 74 0.14 5.64 0.75
C MET A 74 -1.24 5.09 1.13
N ARG A 75 -2.24 5.33 0.27
CA ARG A 75 -3.61 4.82 0.42
C ARG A 75 -3.99 4.04 -0.83
N LEU A 76 -4.51 2.83 -0.66
CA LEU A 76 -4.96 1.96 -1.75
C LEU A 76 -6.39 1.53 -1.47
N ALA A 77 -7.28 1.77 -2.42
CA ALA A 77 -8.63 1.21 -2.37
C ALA A 77 -8.55 -0.31 -2.60
N LEU A 78 -9.25 -1.08 -1.77
CA LEU A 78 -9.22 -2.54 -1.81
C LEU A 78 -10.53 -3.15 -2.33
N ASN A 79 -11.64 -2.42 -2.39
CA ASN A 79 -12.97 -2.98 -2.71
C ASN A 79 -12.97 -3.87 -3.95
N GLU A 80 -12.55 -3.32 -5.10
CA GLU A 80 -12.51 -4.05 -6.36
C GLU A 80 -11.59 -5.28 -6.28
N ILE A 81 -10.41 -5.12 -5.67
CA ILE A 81 -9.42 -6.20 -5.52
C ILE A 81 -9.98 -7.32 -4.63
N LEU A 82 -10.63 -6.99 -3.51
CA LEU A 82 -11.18 -7.98 -2.60
C LEU A 82 -12.38 -8.69 -3.19
N GLU A 83 -13.20 -8.00 -3.97
CA GLU A 83 -14.29 -8.62 -4.74
C GLU A 83 -13.75 -9.58 -5.79
N ASP A 84 -12.76 -9.15 -6.58
CA ASP A 84 -12.13 -9.94 -7.63
C ASP A 84 -11.41 -11.19 -7.12
N LEU A 85 -10.90 -11.13 -5.89
CA LEU A 85 -10.24 -12.23 -5.20
C LEU A 85 -11.22 -13.08 -4.37
N GLY A 86 -12.51 -12.72 -4.33
CA GLY A 86 -13.52 -13.42 -3.53
C GLY A 86 -13.28 -13.33 -2.02
N ALA A 87 -12.62 -12.28 -1.56
CA ALA A 87 -12.21 -12.03 -0.18
C ALA A 87 -13.01 -10.91 0.51
N LYS A 88 -14.06 -10.39 -0.14
CA LYS A 88 -14.92 -9.34 0.43
C LYS A 88 -15.58 -9.84 1.73
N GLY A 89 -15.46 -9.06 2.80
CA GLY A 89 -16.01 -9.40 4.11
C GLY A 89 -15.13 -10.34 4.97
N ASP A 90 -13.96 -10.75 4.48
CA ASP A 90 -13.02 -11.56 5.24
C ASP A 90 -12.59 -10.87 6.55
N ALA A 91 -12.22 -11.68 7.54
CA ALA A 91 -11.80 -11.18 8.84
C ALA A 91 -10.50 -10.36 8.73
N SER A 92 -9.59 -10.78 7.85
CA SER A 92 -8.25 -10.23 7.63
C SER A 92 -7.77 -10.56 6.22
N VAL A 93 -6.83 -9.78 5.70
CA VAL A 93 -6.19 -10.01 4.40
C VAL A 93 -4.68 -10.10 4.57
N LYS A 94 -4.00 -10.82 3.66
CA LYS A 94 -2.54 -10.90 3.61
C LYS A 94 -2.01 -9.80 2.68
N VAL A 95 -1.29 -8.85 3.26
CA VAL A 95 -0.57 -7.82 2.48
C VAL A 95 0.88 -8.27 2.27
N THR A 96 1.34 -8.25 1.03
CA THR A 96 2.73 -8.55 0.67
C THR A 96 3.39 -7.30 0.10
N LEU A 97 4.41 -6.79 0.78
CA LEU A 97 5.23 -5.67 0.33
C LEU A 97 6.51 -6.19 -0.29
N VAL A 98 6.76 -5.84 -1.55
CA VAL A 98 7.92 -6.33 -2.30
C VAL A 98 8.85 -5.16 -2.57
N PRO A 99 9.98 -5.01 -1.84
CA PRO A 99 10.96 -3.98 -2.15
C PRO A 99 11.55 -4.25 -3.54
N ARG A 100 11.63 -3.19 -4.36
CA ARG A 100 12.20 -3.22 -5.71
C ARG A 100 13.49 -2.41 -5.79
N HIS A 101 13.49 -1.22 -5.22
CA HIS A 101 14.65 -0.32 -5.20
C HIS A 101 14.71 0.50 -3.92
N GLY A 102 15.93 0.84 -3.50
CA GLY A 102 16.19 1.73 -2.38
C GLY A 102 15.91 1.11 -1.01
N ILE A 103 16.19 1.89 0.04
CA ILE A 103 15.91 1.54 1.43
C ILE A 103 14.73 2.37 1.89
N VAL A 104 13.77 1.73 2.55
CA VAL A 104 12.56 2.38 3.06
C VAL A 104 12.24 1.85 4.44
N ARG A 105 11.75 2.74 5.32
CA ARG A 105 11.14 2.34 6.60
C ARG A 105 9.65 2.54 6.49
N ILE A 106 8.89 1.59 7.03
CA ILE A 106 7.42 1.65 7.11
C ILE A 106 7.06 1.65 8.58
N GLY A 107 6.22 2.61 8.98
CA GLY A 107 5.78 2.76 10.36
C GLY A 107 4.67 1.78 10.73
N GLY A 108 3.74 1.53 9.81
CA GLY A 108 2.64 0.60 10.04
C GLY A 108 1.74 0.39 8.84
N LEU A 109 0.88 -0.61 8.96
CA LEU A 109 -0.18 -0.90 8.02
C LEU A 109 -1.50 -0.98 8.79
N ARG A 110 -2.56 -0.41 8.22
CA ARG A 110 -3.93 -0.58 8.72
C ARG A 110 -4.94 -0.53 7.59
N ILE A 111 -6.11 -1.10 7.83
CA ILE A 111 -7.26 -0.95 6.94
C ILE A 111 -8.21 0.04 7.60
N TYR A 112 -8.54 1.09 6.87
CA TYR A 112 -9.56 2.07 7.23
C TYR A 112 -10.85 1.75 6.47
N TYR A 113 -11.98 1.88 7.16
CA TYR A 113 -13.30 1.73 6.58
C TYR A 113 -13.91 3.13 6.48
N SER A 114 -14.20 3.61 5.27
CA SER A 114 -15.00 4.82 5.08
C SER A 114 -16.44 4.45 4.78
N GLU A 115 -17.36 5.35 5.08
CA GLU A 115 -18.74 5.26 4.58
C GLU A 115 -18.73 5.43 3.05
N GLU A 116 -19.61 4.73 2.33
CA GLU A 116 -19.94 5.04 0.94
C GLU A 116 -20.77 6.34 0.94
N GLU A 117 -20.38 7.31 0.10
CA GLU A 117 -21.06 8.61 -0.05
C GLU A 117 -22.30 8.51 -0.96
#